data_AF-A0A1N7HBA6-F1
#
_entry.id   AF-A0A1N7HBA6-F1
#
_cell.length_a   1.000
_cell.length_b   1.000
_cell.length_c   1.000
_cell.angle_alpha   90.00
_cell.angle_beta   90.00
_cell.angle_gamma   90.00
#
_symmetry.space_group_name_H-M   'P 1'
#
loop_
_entity.id
_entity.type
_entity.pdbx_description
1 polymer ?
#
loop_
_entity_poly.entity_id
_entity_poly.type
_entity_poly.pdbx_seq_one_letter_code
_entity_poly.pdbx_strand_id
1 'polypeptide(L)'
;MSALGTCRSLDGDHAGAISALTEAMRLLRELGSDGDIAGVLVERGLERVRAGDFAGAAADLERVRTGEAARRSSQMPALAEIGLGELARRSGDLARARSLLTGVLGRIAPVDGDARPIRARALIALGRVAAATGDLGSARAHLDDGLRLTLAVGDRSAIANAVEAQAELAIAAGEPAEAARLLGLATSVRGTADKGSPDVRRAETAARAALGDAHDAVYLAAAALGTDTALAALGPTA
;
A
#
# COMPACT_ATOMS: atom_id res chain seq x y z
N MET A 1 -2.09 11.31 12.54
CA MET A 1 -1.43 10.06 12.98
C MET A 1 -0.16 10.39 13.76
N SER A 2 0.04 9.82 14.95
CA SER A 2 1.33 9.95 15.62
C SER A 2 2.36 9.05 14.91
N ALA A 3 3.58 9.54 14.71
CA ALA A 3 4.68 8.78 14.09
C ALA A 3 4.89 7.38 14.73
N LEU A 4 4.50 7.23 16.00
CA LEU A 4 4.52 5.97 16.74
C LEU A 4 3.64 4.87 16.11
N GLY A 5 2.45 5.21 15.60
CA GLY A 5 1.56 4.23 14.96
C GLY A 5 2.15 3.68 13.67
N THR A 6 2.76 4.54 12.85
CA THR A 6 3.44 4.15 11.62
C THR A 6 4.67 3.28 11.90
N CYS A 7 5.51 3.65 12.88
CA CYS A 7 6.65 2.82 13.26
C CYS A 7 6.23 1.41 13.70
N ARG A 8 5.20 1.32 14.56
CA ARG A 8 4.66 0.02 15.00
C ARG A 8 4.14 -0.83 13.83
N SER A 9 3.40 -0.21 12.90
CA SER A 9 2.90 -0.91 11.71
C SER A 9 4.04 -1.43 10.82
N LEU A 10 5.11 -0.65 10.64
CA LEU A 10 6.29 -1.04 9.86
C LEU A 10 7.10 -2.14 10.54
N ASP A 11 7.21 -2.14 11.87
CA ASP A 11 7.87 -3.20 12.63
C ASP A 11 7.01 -4.47 12.78
N GLY A 12 5.72 -4.42 12.39
CA GLY A 12 4.78 -5.53 12.48
C GLY A 12 4.06 -5.65 13.82
N ASP A 13 4.20 -4.66 14.72
CA ASP A 13 3.36 -4.51 15.92
C ASP A 13 1.98 -3.96 15.53
N HIS A 14 1.20 -4.80 14.83
CA HIS A 14 -0.13 -4.45 14.36
C HIS A 14 -1.10 -4.20 15.53
N ALA A 15 -0.94 -4.93 16.64
CA ALA A 15 -1.77 -4.75 17.83
C ALA A 15 -1.54 -3.36 18.45
N GLY A 16 -0.28 -2.95 18.61
CA GLY A 16 0.07 -1.63 19.13
C GLY A 16 -0.31 -0.49 18.18
N ALA A 17 -0.26 -0.71 16.86
CA ALA A 17 -0.75 0.26 15.87
C ALA A 17 -2.28 0.41 15.93
N ILE A 18 -3.04 -0.69 15.96
CA ILE A 18 -4.51 -0.68 16.10
C ILE A 18 -4.94 -0.02 17.41
N SER A 19 -4.23 -0.28 18.51
CA SER A 19 -4.50 0.35 19.81
C SER A 19 -4.29 1.86 19.74
N ALA A 20 -3.21 2.33 19.11
CA ALA A 20 -2.92 3.76 18.97
C ALA A 20 -3.98 4.47 18.10
N LEU A 21 -4.41 3.86 17.00
CA LEU A 21 -5.48 4.39 16.15
C LEU A 21 -6.82 4.43 16.88
N THR A 22 -7.13 3.41 17.69
CA THR A 22 -8.35 3.36 18.49
C THR A 22 -8.38 4.47 19.55
N GLU A 23 -7.26 4.74 20.20
CA GLU A 23 -7.14 5.82 21.15
C GLU A 23 -7.24 7.20 20.47
N ALA A 24 -6.59 7.37 19.32
CA ALA A 24 -6.72 8.60 18.52
C ALA A 24 -8.18 8.88 18.15
N MET A 25 -8.96 7.85 17.76
CA MET A 25 -10.39 8.01 17.51
C MET A 25 -11.19 8.40 18.76
N ARG A 26 -10.84 7.87 19.94
CA ARG A 26 -11.48 8.24 21.20
C ARG A 26 -11.30 9.74 21.47
N LEU A 27 -10.07 10.23 21.33
CA LEU A 27 -9.74 11.65 21.49
C LEU A 27 -10.44 12.54 20.45
N LEU A 28 -10.48 12.13 19.18
CA LEU A 28 -11.18 12.89 18.13
C LEU A 28 -12.68 13.02 18.38
N ARG A 29 -13.32 11.99 18.98
CA ARG A 29 -14.72 12.07 19.39
C ARG A 29 -14.94 13.08 20.51
N GLU A 30 -14.03 13.13 21.48
CA GLU A 30 -14.09 14.12 22.56
C GLU A 30 -13.94 15.56 22.04
N LEU A 31 -13.26 15.73 20.90
CA LEU A 31 -13.08 17.01 20.23
C LEU A 31 -14.18 17.34 19.19
N GLY A 32 -15.13 16.44 18.93
CA GLY A 32 -16.21 16.65 17.96
C GLY A 32 -15.78 16.61 16.48
N SER A 33 -14.60 16.04 16.17
CA SER A 33 -14.03 16.02 14.82
C SER A 33 -14.42 14.77 14.02
N ASP A 34 -15.70 14.63 13.66
CA ASP A 34 -16.21 13.44 12.97
C ASP A 34 -15.60 13.20 11.58
N GLY A 35 -15.11 14.25 10.91
CA GLY A 35 -14.39 14.13 9.63
C GLY A 35 -13.06 13.38 9.76
N ASP A 36 -12.31 13.67 10.81
CA ASP A 36 -11.00 13.07 11.07
C ASP A 36 -11.12 11.60 11.49
N ILE A 37 -12.23 11.23 12.14
CA ILE A 37 -12.53 9.84 12.52
C ILE A 37 -12.59 8.93 11.28
N ALA A 38 -13.12 9.43 10.15
CA ALA A 38 -13.21 8.64 8.94
C ALA A 38 -11.82 8.27 8.39
N GLY A 39 -10.86 9.20 8.43
CA GLY A 39 -9.46 8.94 8.06
C GLY A 39 -8.83 7.86 8.92
N VAL A 40 -8.97 7.99 10.24
CA VAL A 40 -8.40 7.03 11.20
C VAL A 40 -9.07 5.65 11.09
N LEU A 41 -10.36 5.59 10.76
CA LEU A 41 -11.05 4.32 10.48
C LEU A 41 -10.48 3.60 9.25
N VAL A 42 -10.17 4.33 8.16
CA VAL A 42 -9.54 3.72 6.98
C VAL A 42 -8.16 3.17 7.34
N GLU A 43 -7.35 3.95 8.06
CA GLU A 43 -6.01 3.53 8.49
C GLU A 43 -6.07 2.28 9.38
N ARG A 44 -6.99 2.25 10.35
CA ARG A 44 -7.19 1.07 11.22
C ARG A 44 -7.72 -0.12 10.46
N GLY A 45 -8.61 0.09 9.49
CA GLY A 45 -9.10 -0.95 8.59
C GLY A 45 -7.97 -1.60 7.80
N LEU A 46 -7.10 -0.80 7.18
CA LEU A 46 -5.91 -1.29 6.47
C LEU A 46 -4.94 -2.02 7.39
N GLU A 47 -4.73 -1.52 8.60
CA GLU A 47 -3.88 -2.18 9.59
C GLU A 47 -4.46 -3.53 10.03
N ARG A 48 -5.78 -3.62 10.19
CA ARG A 48 -6.47 -4.90 10.45
C ARG A 48 -6.34 -5.87 9.28
N VAL A 49 -6.36 -5.41 8.03
CA VAL A 49 -6.04 -6.26 6.87
C VAL A 49 -4.61 -6.79 6.95
N ARG A 50 -3.64 -5.96 7.33
CA ARG A 50 -2.24 -6.38 7.54
C ARG A 50 -2.16 -7.46 8.63
N ALA A 51 -2.86 -7.26 9.75
CA ALA A 51 -2.97 -8.19 10.86
C ALA A 51 -3.76 -9.48 10.56
N GLY A 52 -4.56 -9.52 9.50
CA GLY A 52 -5.46 -10.64 9.17
C GLY A 52 -6.82 -10.60 9.89
N ASP A 53 -7.14 -9.54 10.62
CA ASP A 53 -8.47 -9.28 11.20
C ASP A 53 -9.43 -8.76 10.10
N PHE A 54 -9.82 -9.63 9.18
CA PHE A 54 -10.67 -9.25 8.05
C PHE A 54 -12.08 -8.83 8.49
N ALA A 55 -12.62 -9.40 9.56
CA ALA A 55 -13.93 -9.02 10.07
C ALA A 55 -13.91 -7.59 10.63
N GLY A 56 -12.93 -7.27 11.47
CA GLY A 56 -12.76 -5.91 12.01
C GLY A 56 -12.37 -4.90 10.93
N ALA A 57 -11.59 -5.29 9.93
CA ALA A 57 -11.26 -4.44 8.79
C ALA A 57 -12.52 -4.09 7.97
N ALA A 58 -13.34 -5.09 7.65
CA ALA A 58 -14.58 -4.90 6.91
C ALA A 58 -15.52 -3.94 7.66
N ALA A 59 -15.67 -4.11 8.97
CA ALA A 59 -16.53 -3.25 9.79
C ALA A 59 -16.08 -1.77 9.77
N ASP A 60 -14.78 -1.50 9.89
CA ASP A 60 -14.25 -0.14 9.86
C ASP A 60 -14.42 0.52 8.49
N LEU A 61 -14.05 -0.19 7.43
CA LEU A 61 -14.09 0.34 6.07
C LEU A 61 -15.53 0.54 5.59
N GLU A 62 -16.43 -0.39 5.91
CA GLU A 62 -17.85 -0.27 5.58
C GLU A 62 -18.49 0.93 6.28
N ARG A 63 -18.14 1.17 7.55
CA ARG A 63 -18.61 2.34 8.29
C ARG A 63 -18.20 3.66 7.64
N VAL A 64 -17.01 3.74 7.04
CA VAL A 64 -16.59 4.92 6.28
C VAL A 64 -17.34 5.01 4.95
N ARG A 65 -17.51 3.89 4.25
CA ARG A 65 -18.18 3.82 2.95
C ARG A 65 -19.63 4.27 2.99
N THR A 66 -20.37 3.96 4.06
CA THR A 66 -21.80 4.28 4.18
C THR A 66 -22.11 5.40 5.18
N GLY A 67 -21.11 5.87 5.92
CA GLY A 67 -21.27 6.86 6.99
C GLY A 67 -21.47 8.28 6.48
N GLU A 68 -21.65 9.23 7.40
CA GLU A 68 -21.88 10.64 7.03
C GLU A 68 -20.70 11.28 6.29
N ALA A 69 -19.47 10.86 6.58
CA ALA A 69 -18.28 11.32 5.86
C ALA A 69 -18.37 11.02 4.35
N ALA A 70 -19.03 9.91 3.97
CA ALA A 70 -19.29 9.57 2.58
C ALA A 70 -20.22 10.57 1.87
N ARG A 71 -21.10 11.23 2.64
CA ARG A 71 -22.03 12.23 2.10
C ARG A 71 -21.36 13.60 1.94
N ARG A 72 -20.30 13.87 2.70
CA ARG A 72 -19.58 15.15 2.73
C ARG A 72 -18.33 15.18 1.85
N SER A 73 -17.75 14.02 1.53
CA SER A 73 -16.52 13.91 0.72
C SER A 73 -16.60 12.73 -0.23
N SER A 74 -16.28 12.96 -1.50
CA SER A 74 -16.14 11.89 -2.51
C SER A 74 -14.86 11.07 -2.32
N GLN A 75 -13.88 11.57 -1.57
CA GLN A 75 -12.57 10.94 -1.39
C GLN A 75 -12.58 9.83 -0.34
N MET A 76 -13.28 10.03 0.79
CA MET A 76 -13.31 9.07 1.89
C MET A 76 -13.94 7.72 1.49
N PRO A 77 -15.07 7.67 0.75
CA PRO A 77 -15.61 6.42 0.23
C PRO A 77 -14.63 5.70 -0.69
N ALA A 78 -13.94 6.43 -1.57
CA ALA A 78 -12.98 5.84 -2.49
C ALA A 78 -11.80 5.19 -1.74
N LEU A 79 -11.28 5.84 -0.69
CA LEU A 79 -10.25 5.28 0.18
C LEU A 79 -10.73 4.02 0.92
N ALA A 80 -11.97 4.04 1.43
CA ALA A 80 -12.56 2.86 2.07
C ALA A 80 -12.75 1.71 1.09
N GLU A 81 -13.18 1.98 -0.14
CA GLU A 81 -13.34 0.97 -1.19
C GLU A 81 -12.00 0.40 -1.67
N ILE A 82 -10.93 1.21 -1.70
CA ILE A 82 -9.56 0.70 -1.93
C ILE A 82 -9.17 -0.27 -0.80
N GLY A 83 -9.42 0.09 0.45
CA GLY A 83 -9.18 -0.81 1.59
C GLY A 83 -10.01 -2.10 1.52
N LEU A 84 -11.28 -2.02 1.10
CA LEU A 84 -12.12 -3.20 0.89
C LEU A 84 -11.63 -4.06 -0.29
N GLY A 85 -11.06 -3.44 -1.32
CA GLY A 85 -10.43 -4.13 -2.43
C GLY A 85 -9.18 -4.90 -1.97
N GLU A 86 -8.37 -4.29 -1.12
CA GLU A 86 -7.19 -4.92 -0.51
C GLU A 86 -7.58 -6.07 0.44
N LEU A 87 -8.63 -5.88 1.25
CA LEU A 87 -9.24 -6.95 2.04
C LEU A 87 -9.70 -8.10 1.15
N ALA A 88 -10.49 -7.81 0.11
CA ALA A 88 -11.00 -8.81 -0.82
C ALA A 88 -9.85 -9.59 -1.46
N ARG A 89 -8.79 -8.90 -1.91
CA ARG A 89 -7.57 -9.52 -2.44
C ARG A 89 -6.93 -10.48 -1.45
N ARG A 90 -6.72 -10.03 -0.21
CA ARG A 90 -6.09 -10.81 0.87
C ARG A 90 -6.97 -11.98 1.34
N SER A 91 -8.28 -11.89 1.19
CA SER A 91 -9.24 -12.97 1.47
C SER A 91 -9.44 -13.94 0.30
N GLY A 92 -8.84 -13.66 -0.88
CA GLY A 92 -8.93 -14.49 -2.07
C GLY A 92 -10.06 -14.15 -3.04
N ASP A 93 -10.93 -13.19 -2.71
CA ASP A 93 -12.00 -12.70 -3.59
C ASP A 93 -11.44 -11.66 -4.59
N LEU A 94 -10.63 -12.15 -5.54
CA LEU A 94 -9.95 -11.30 -6.54
C LEU A 94 -10.93 -10.61 -7.49
N ALA A 95 -12.10 -11.21 -7.74
CA ALA A 95 -13.14 -10.64 -8.60
C ALA A 95 -13.76 -9.39 -7.94
N ARG A 96 -14.12 -9.49 -6.66
CA ARG A 96 -14.60 -8.34 -5.88
C ARG A 96 -13.54 -7.27 -5.73
N ALA A 97 -12.28 -7.67 -5.47
CA ALA A 97 -11.16 -6.73 -5.39
C ALA A 97 -11.03 -5.90 -6.67
N ARG A 98 -11.02 -6.57 -7.83
CA ARG A 98 -10.97 -5.92 -9.14
C ARG A 98 -12.15 -4.96 -9.34
N SER A 99 -13.37 -5.42 -9.09
CA SER A 99 -14.60 -4.62 -9.29
C SER A 99 -14.59 -3.33 -8.46
N LEU A 100 -14.26 -3.42 -7.18
CA LEU A 100 -14.18 -2.26 -6.27
C LEU A 100 -13.16 -1.24 -6.78
N LEU A 101 -11.95 -1.69 -7.11
CA LEU A 101 -10.86 -0.81 -7.51
C LEU A 101 -11.10 -0.17 -8.90
N THR A 102 -11.66 -0.92 -9.86
CA THR A 102 -12.07 -0.35 -11.15
C THR A 102 -13.22 0.65 -10.99
N GLY A 103 -14.14 0.41 -10.05
CA GLY A 103 -15.22 1.35 -9.73
C GLY A 103 -14.72 2.66 -9.11
N VAL A 104 -13.66 2.60 -8.29
CA VAL A 104 -12.95 3.80 -7.81
C VAL A 104 -12.32 4.56 -8.98
N LEU A 105 -11.55 3.89 -9.84
CA LEU A 105 -10.91 4.53 -10.99
C LEU A 105 -11.91 5.09 -12.01
N GLY A 106 -13.07 4.46 -12.19
CA GLY A 106 -14.12 4.94 -13.10
C GLY A 106 -14.82 6.22 -12.63
N ARG A 107 -14.82 6.50 -11.32
CA ARG A 107 -15.38 7.73 -10.73
C ARG A 107 -14.36 8.86 -10.59
N ILE A 108 -13.07 8.53 -10.57
CA ILE A 108 -11.99 9.51 -10.44
C ILE A 108 -11.49 9.88 -11.83
N ALA A 109 -11.66 11.15 -12.21
CA ALA A 109 -11.23 11.65 -13.50
C ALA A 109 -9.71 11.39 -13.73
N PRO A 110 -9.26 11.12 -14.98
CA PRO A 110 -7.86 10.85 -15.29
C PRO A 110 -6.88 12.03 -15.12
N VAL A 111 -7.32 13.14 -14.51
CA VAL A 111 -6.64 14.43 -14.54
C VAL A 111 -5.84 14.71 -13.26
N ASP A 112 -4.91 15.65 -13.42
CA ASP A 112 -4.10 16.25 -12.37
C ASP A 112 -4.93 16.99 -11.31
N GLY A 113 -4.59 16.79 -10.03
CA GLY A 113 -5.24 17.46 -8.88
C GLY A 113 -5.27 16.61 -7.62
N ASP A 114 -6.16 16.93 -6.69
CA ASP A 114 -6.23 16.33 -5.34
C ASP A 114 -6.54 14.82 -5.33
N ALA A 115 -7.03 14.26 -6.44
CA ALA A 115 -7.35 12.84 -6.55
C ALA A 115 -6.15 11.96 -6.96
N ARG A 116 -5.00 12.55 -7.32
CA ARG A 116 -3.79 11.79 -7.71
C ARG A 116 -3.39 10.73 -6.67
N PRO A 117 -3.34 11.00 -5.35
CA PRO A 117 -2.96 9.99 -4.37
C PRO A 117 -3.94 8.81 -4.32
N ILE A 118 -5.24 9.07 -4.46
CA ILE A 118 -6.28 8.03 -4.45
C ILE A 118 -6.17 7.17 -5.71
N ARG A 119 -5.98 7.81 -6.87
CA ARG A 119 -5.76 7.12 -8.15
C ARG A 119 -4.52 6.22 -8.09
N ALA A 120 -3.41 6.73 -7.57
CA ALA A 120 -2.18 5.96 -7.40
C ALA A 120 -2.40 4.72 -6.53
N ARG A 121 -3.06 4.88 -5.36
CA ARG A 121 -3.38 3.76 -4.45
C ARG A 121 -4.26 2.71 -5.13
N ALA A 122 -5.29 3.12 -5.87
CA ALA A 122 -6.18 2.21 -6.58
C ALA A 122 -5.44 1.43 -7.69
N LEU A 123 -4.54 2.11 -8.42
CA LEU A 123 -3.69 1.48 -9.44
C LEU A 123 -2.72 0.48 -8.84
N ILE A 124 -2.04 0.83 -7.74
CA ILE A 124 -1.12 -0.09 -7.04
C ILE A 124 -1.88 -1.34 -6.57
N ALA A 125 -3.06 -1.17 -5.98
CA ALA A 125 -3.90 -2.29 -5.56
C ALA A 125 -4.37 -3.15 -6.75
N LEU A 126 -4.74 -2.56 -7.89
CA LEU A 126 -5.08 -3.29 -9.11
C LEU A 126 -3.89 -4.07 -9.66
N GLY A 127 -2.69 -3.48 -9.61
CA GLY A 127 -1.45 -4.16 -9.96
C GLY A 127 -1.23 -5.44 -9.14
N ARG A 128 -1.43 -5.35 -7.81
CA ARG A 128 -1.38 -6.53 -6.92
C ARG A 128 -2.46 -7.55 -7.25
N VAL A 129 -3.68 -7.13 -7.58
CA VAL A 129 -4.77 -8.04 -7.98
C VAL A 129 -4.43 -8.74 -9.30
N ALA A 130 -3.92 -8.01 -10.30
CA ALA A 130 -3.53 -8.56 -11.59
C ALA A 130 -2.39 -9.59 -11.43
N ALA A 131 -1.37 -9.27 -10.62
CA ALA A 131 -0.29 -10.19 -10.30
C ALA A 131 -0.80 -11.47 -9.62
N ALA A 132 -1.74 -11.36 -8.67
CA ALA A 132 -2.36 -12.50 -8.02
C ALA A 132 -3.19 -13.39 -8.98
N THR A 133 -3.68 -12.82 -10.09
CA THR A 133 -4.36 -13.57 -11.16
C THR A 133 -3.43 -14.06 -12.28
N GLY A 134 -2.12 -13.80 -12.20
CA GLY A 134 -1.14 -14.17 -13.23
C GLY A 134 -1.13 -13.25 -14.47
N ASP A 135 -1.91 -12.17 -14.47
CA ASP A 135 -1.88 -11.17 -15.54
C ASP A 135 -0.73 -10.18 -15.30
N LEU A 136 0.50 -10.64 -15.57
CA LEU A 136 1.73 -9.89 -15.31
C LEU A 136 1.82 -8.61 -16.16
N GLY A 137 1.21 -8.61 -17.35
CA GLY A 137 1.20 -7.45 -18.25
C GLY A 137 0.36 -6.31 -17.67
N SER A 138 -0.89 -6.60 -17.29
CA SER A 138 -1.73 -5.59 -16.63
C SER A 138 -1.17 -5.20 -15.27
N ALA A 139 -0.59 -6.16 -14.53
CA ALA A 139 0.07 -5.86 -13.26
C ALA A 139 1.15 -4.79 -13.43
N ARG A 140 2.06 -4.99 -14.40
CA ARG A 140 3.14 -4.03 -14.67
C ARG A 140 2.60 -2.66 -15.04
N ALA A 141 1.67 -2.59 -16.00
CA ALA A 141 1.09 -1.33 -16.43
C ALA A 141 0.44 -0.54 -15.28
N HIS A 142 -0.35 -1.22 -14.43
CA HIS A 142 -0.97 -0.57 -13.28
C HIS A 142 0.04 -0.10 -12.23
N LEU A 143 1.08 -0.89 -11.96
CA LEU A 143 2.11 -0.53 -10.99
C LEU A 143 2.98 0.64 -11.48
N ASP A 144 3.34 0.66 -12.76
CA ASP A 144 4.15 1.73 -13.36
C ASP A 144 3.38 3.06 -13.36
N ASP A 145 2.09 3.04 -13.71
CA ASP A 145 1.24 4.22 -13.60
C ASP A 145 1.06 4.68 -12.15
N GLY A 146 0.90 3.74 -11.22
CA GLY A 146 0.83 4.03 -9.79
C GLY A 146 2.12 4.69 -9.28
N LEU A 147 3.28 4.11 -9.60
CA LEU A 147 4.60 4.62 -9.23
C LEU A 147 4.80 6.04 -9.78
N ARG A 148 4.54 6.26 -11.07
CA ARG A 148 4.63 7.57 -11.72
C ARG A 148 3.81 8.64 -10.99
N LEU A 149 2.58 8.32 -10.58
CA LEU A 149 1.74 9.24 -9.81
C LEU A 149 2.30 9.51 -8.41
N THR A 150 2.81 8.49 -7.71
CA THR A 150 3.42 8.68 -6.39
C THR A 150 4.72 9.50 -6.45
N LEU A 151 5.54 9.32 -7.48
CA LEU A 151 6.74 10.11 -7.73
C LEU A 151 6.39 11.59 -7.95
N ALA A 152 5.33 11.87 -8.72
CA ALA A 152 4.85 13.24 -8.95
C ALA A 152 4.30 13.91 -7.67
N VAL A 153 3.82 13.14 -6.70
CA VAL A 153 3.34 13.65 -5.40
C VAL A 153 4.51 13.81 -4.41
N GLY A 154 5.54 12.97 -4.49
CA GLY A 154 6.72 13.02 -3.61
C GLY A 154 6.54 12.39 -2.23
N ASP A 155 5.42 11.69 -1.98
CA ASP A 155 5.22 10.93 -0.74
C ASP A 155 6.09 9.67 -0.75
N ARG A 156 7.20 9.70 0.00
CA ARG A 156 8.17 8.60 0.12
C ARG A 156 7.54 7.29 0.59
N SER A 157 6.52 7.34 1.46
CA SER A 157 5.85 6.13 1.93
C SER A 157 5.00 5.50 0.83
N ALA A 158 4.33 6.34 0.04
CA ALA A 158 3.55 5.88 -1.11
C ALA A 158 4.43 5.35 -2.24
N ILE A 159 5.55 6.01 -2.53
CA ILE A 159 6.55 5.56 -3.51
C ILE A 159 7.07 4.19 -3.10
N ALA A 160 7.53 4.03 -1.85
CA ALA A 160 8.04 2.75 -1.38
C ALA A 160 6.96 1.63 -1.43
N ASN A 161 5.68 1.93 -1.17
CA ASN A 161 4.62 0.93 -1.32
C ASN A 161 4.42 0.47 -2.77
N ALA A 162 4.54 1.39 -3.74
CA ALA A 162 4.48 1.07 -5.17
C ALA A 162 5.65 0.18 -5.60
N VAL A 163 6.86 0.50 -5.14
CA VAL A 163 8.08 -0.27 -5.42
C VAL A 163 8.02 -1.65 -4.78
N GLU A 164 7.50 -1.78 -3.56
CA GLU A 164 7.25 -3.08 -2.92
C GLU A 164 6.26 -3.93 -3.73
N ALA A 165 5.20 -3.32 -4.26
CA ALA A 165 4.26 -4.03 -5.13
C ALA A 165 4.92 -4.47 -6.45
N GLN A 166 5.88 -3.71 -6.99
CA GLN A 166 6.69 -4.14 -8.14
C GLN A 166 7.63 -5.30 -7.77
N ALA A 167 8.16 -5.33 -6.54
CA ALA A 167 8.94 -6.47 -6.06
C ALA A 167 8.10 -7.75 -5.95
N GLU A 168 6.85 -7.63 -5.48
CA GLU A 168 5.88 -8.74 -5.49
C GLU A 168 5.64 -9.25 -6.92
N LEU A 169 5.50 -8.34 -7.90
CA LEU A 169 5.37 -8.69 -9.32
C LEU A 169 6.64 -9.35 -9.88
N ALA A 170 7.82 -8.87 -9.52
CA ALA A 170 9.10 -9.45 -9.95
C ALA A 170 9.23 -10.91 -9.50
N ILE A 171 8.80 -11.24 -8.28
CA ILE A 171 8.72 -12.64 -7.83
C ILE A 171 7.74 -13.45 -8.68
N ALA A 172 6.54 -12.92 -8.96
CA ALA A 172 5.57 -13.60 -9.82
C ALA A 172 6.08 -13.79 -11.27
N ALA A 173 6.98 -12.92 -11.73
CA ALA A 173 7.63 -13.00 -13.03
C ALA A 173 8.89 -13.90 -13.06
N GLY A 174 9.32 -14.45 -11.91
CA GLY A 174 10.54 -15.26 -11.82
C GLY A 174 11.83 -14.45 -11.82
N GLU A 175 11.79 -13.20 -11.37
CA GLU A 175 12.90 -12.24 -11.34
C GLU A 175 13.34 -11.95 -9.89
N PRO A 176 13.88 -12.93 -9.14
CA PRO A 176 14.15 -12.77 -7.70
C PRO A 176 15.24 -11.75 -7.38
N ALA A 177 16.24 -11.58 -8.26
CA ALA A 177 17.26 -10.54 -8.10
C ALA A 177 16.65 -9.13 -8.19
N GLU A 178 15.71 -8.94 -9.11
CA GLU A 178 15.01 -7.65 -9.25
C GLU A 178 14.10 -7.40 -8.05
N ALA A 179 13.41 -8.43 -7.54
CA ALA A 179 12.62 -8.31 -6.32
C ALA A 179 13.48 -7.85 -5.12
N ALA A 180 14.64 -8.49 -4.89
CA ALA A 180 15.57 -8.09 -3.82
C ALA A 180 16.06 -6.64 -3.98
N ARG A 181 16.39 -6.24 -5.21
CA ARG A 181 16.81 -4.87 -5.53
C ARG A 181 15.71 -3.84 -5.24
N LEU A 182 14.48 -4.12 -5.67
CA LEU A 182 13.32 -3.25 -5.45
C LEU A 182 12.98 -3.13 -3.96
N LEU A 183 13.06 -4.21 -3.18
CA LEU A 183 12.88 -4.16 -1.72
C LEU A 183 13.94 -3.29 -1.03
N GLY A 184 15.19 -3.36 -1.49
CA GLY A 184 16.25 -2.47 -1.04
C GLY A 184 15.98 -1.01 -1.39
N LEU A 185 15.55 -0.72 -2.63
CA LEU A 185 15.17 0.64 -3.05
C LEU A 185 14.01 1.20 -2.23
N ALA A 186 12.96 0.41 -1.99
CA ALA A 186 11.84 0.83 -1.15
C ALA A 186 12.30 1.19 0.27
N THR A 187 13.25 0.42 0.82
CA THR A 187 13.88 0.70 2.12
C THR A 187 14.68 2.01 2.10
N SER A 188 15.48 2.25 1.06
CA SER A 188 16.25 3.50 0.91
C SER A 188 15.34 4.73 0.77
N VAL A 189 14.27 4.63 -0.03
CA VAL A 189 13.31 5.73 -0.24
C VAL A 189 12.55 6.06 1.03
N ARG A 190 12.04 5.06 1.74
CA ARG A 190 11.29 5.25 2.98
C ARG A 190 12.19 5.57 4.19
N GLY A 191 13.43 5.11 4.16
CA GLY A 191 14.39 5.14 5.26
C GLY A 191 14.30 3.91 6.20
N THR A 192 13.36 3.01 5.99
CA THR A 192 13.22 1.76 6.76
C THR A 192 12.41 0.72 5.97
N ALA A 193 12.67 -0.56 6.24
CA ALA A 193 11.96 -1.68 5.65
C ALA A 193 10.57 -1.84 6.28
N ASP A 194 9.56 -2.19 5.47
CA ASP A 194 8.23 -2.58 5.97
C ASP A 194 8.22 -4.07 6.35
N LYS A 195 8.67 -4.38 7.57
CA LYS A 195 8.67 -5.74 8.13
C LYS A 195 7.25 -6.22 8.47
N GLY A 196 6.32 -5.29 8.68
CA GLY A 196 4.93 -5.57 8.97
C GLY A 196 4.11 -6.02 7.76
N SER A 197 4.51 -5.67 6.54
CA SER A 197 3.77 -6.10 5.33
C SER A 197 3.91 -7.61 5.10
N PRO A 198 2.79 -8.38 5.12
CA PRO A 198 2.83 -9.80 4.80
C PRO A 198 3.27 -10.08 3.37
N ASP A 199 3.04 -9.14 2.45
CA ASP A 199 3.40 -9.31 1.04
C ASP A 199 4.90 -9.09 0.82
N VAL A 200 5.47 -8.06 1.44
CA VAL A 200 6.92 -7.82 1.46
C VAL A 200 7.66 -9.01 2.06
N ARG A 201 7.20 -9.54 3.19
CA ARG A 201 7.81 -10.73 3.81
C ARG A 201 7.78 -11.95 2.89
N ARG A 202 6.68 -12.16 2.15
CA ARG A 202 6.59 -13.27 1.19
C ARG A 202 7.53 -13.06 0.01
N ALA A 203 7.59 -11.86 -0.55
CA ALA A 203 8.49 -11.53 -1.66
C ALA A 203 9.97 -11.70 -1.24
N GLU A 204 10.34 -11.18 -0.09
CA GLU A 204 11.67 -11.33 0.52
C GLU A 204 12.04 -12.80 0.74
N THR A 205 11.13 -13.60 1.32
CA THR A 205 11.37 -15.03 1.56
C THR A 205 11.58 -15.78 0.25
N ALA A 206 10.78 -15.48 -0.79
CA ALA A 206 10.91 -16.08 -2.10
C ALA A 206 12.23 -15.67 -2.79
N ALA A 207 12.61 -14.40 -2.71
CA ALA A 207 13.88 -13.90 -3.23
C ALA A 207 15.07 -14.58 -2.56
N ARG A 208 15.07 -14.68 -1.21
CA ARG A 208 16.10 -15.38 -0.44
C ARG A 208 16.22 -16.85 -0.83
N ALA A 209 15.09 -17.54 -0.96
CA ALA A 209 15.07 -18.95 -1.35
C ALA A 209 15.66 -19.19 -2.75
N ALA A 210 15.44 -18.26 -3.69
CA ALA A 210 15.92 -18.40 -5.06
C ALA A 210 17.39 -17.95 -5.25
N LEU A 211 17.85 -16.93 -4.53
CA LEU A 211 19.18 -16.35 -4.69
C LEU A 211 20.23 -16.93 -3.73
N GLY A 212 19.81 -17.52 -2.61
CA GLY A 212 20.72 -17.93 -1.54
C GLY A 212 21.55 -16.76 -1.02
N ASP A 213 22.86 -16.97 -0.88
CA ASP A 213 23.82 -15.99 -0.34
C ASP A 213 23.88 -14.68 -1.15
N ALA A 214 23.51 -14.70 -2.44
CA ALA A 214 23.52 -13.51 -3.28
C ALA A 214 22.42 -12.50 -2.92
N HIS A 215 21.37 -12.93 -2.21
CA HIS A 215 20.24 -12.08 -1.84
C HIS A 215 20.68 -10.82 -1.08
N ASP A 216 21.45 -11.02 0.00
CA ASP A 216 21.81 -9.93 0.91
C ASP A 216 22.70 -8.90 0.22
N ALA A 217 23.58 -9.33 -0.68
CA ALA A 217 24.40 -8.42 -1.48
C ALA A 217 23.53 -7.50 -2.35
N VAL A 218 22.54 -8.05 -3.06
CA VAL A 218 21.65 -7.29 -3.94
C VAL A 218 20.76 -6.33 -3.15
N TYR A 219 20.11 -6.83 -2.09
CA TYR A 219 19.25 -6.03 -1.25
C TYR A 219 20.01 -4.88 -0.57
N LEU A 220 21.15 -5.18 0.07
CA LEU A 220 21.93 -4.19 0.81
C LEU A 220 22.55 -3.14 -0.11
N ALA A 221 23.00 -3.51 -1.32
CA ALA A 221 23.51 -2.56 -2.28
C ALA A 221 22.45 -1.51 -2.67
N ALA A 222 21.19 -1.92 -2.86
CA ALA A 222 20.08 -1.01 -3.14
C ALA A 222 19.62 -0.23 -1.89
N ALA A 223 19.58 -0.87 -0.71
CA ALA A 223 19.17 -0.23 0.54
C ALA A 223 20.17 0.82 1.05
N ALA A 224 21.47 0.67 0.71
CA ALA A 224 22.53 1.59 1.08
C ALA A 224 22.57 2.86 0.21
N LEU A 225 21.79 2.92 -0.88
CA LEU A 225 21.69 4.14 -1.69
C LEU A 225 21.12 5.29 -0.84
N GLY A 226 21.58 6.51 -1.10
CA GLY A 226 20.90 7.70 -0.60
C GLY A 226 19.52 7.85 -1.24
N THR A 227 18.57 8.45 -0.52
CA THR A 227 17.18 8.60 -1.00
C THR A 227 17.09 9.22 -2.39
N ASP A 228 17.90 10.24 -2.70
CA ASP A 228 17.87 10.90 -4.01
C ASP A 228 18.36 9.97 -5.14
N THR A 229 19.39 9.16 -4.87
CA THR A 229 19.90 8.16 -5.81
C THR A 229 18.88 7.05 -6.03
N ALA A 230 18.21 6.60 -4.97
CA ALA A 230 17.15 5.60 -5.08
C ALA A 230 15.94 6.14 -5.86
N LEU A 231 15.54 7.39 -5.64
CA LEU A 231 14.49 8.05 -6.42
C LEU A 231 14.88 8.22 -7.89
N ALA A 232 16.13 8.57 -8.17
CA ALA A 232 16.63 8.65 -9.55
C ALA A 232 16.60 7.28 -10.26
N ALA A 233 16.89 6.20 -9.53
CA ALA A 233 16.82 4.82 -10.05
C ALA A 233 15.38 4.33 -10.31
N LEU A 234 14.37 5.02 -9.77
CA LEU A 234 12.93 4.73 -9.96
C LEU A 234 12.27 5.64 -11.00
N GLY A 235 12.92 6.74 -11.38
CA GLY A 235 12.46 7.62 -12.43
C GLY A 235 12.56 6.97 -13.81
N PRO A 236 11.86 7.51 -14.84
CA PRO A 236 12.03 7.03 -16.20
C PRO A 236 13.52 7.13 -16.58
N THR A 237 14.11 6.02 -17.01
CA THR A 237 15.42 6.04 -17.67
C THR A 237 15.31 6.98 -18.88
N ALA A 238 16.12 8.03 -18.88
CA ALA A 238 16.21 9.00 -19.96
C ALA A 238 16.53 8.35 -21.31
#